data_AF-A0A226D5G2-F1
#
_entry.id   AF-A0A226D5G2-F1
#
_cell.length_a   1.000
_cell.length_b   1.000
_cell.length_c   1.000
_cell.angle_alpha   90.00
_cell.angle_beta   90.00
_cell.angle_gamma   90.00
#
_symmetry.space_group_name_H-M   'P 1'
#
loop_
_entity.id
_entity.type
_entity.pdbx_description
1 polymer ?
#
loop_
_entity_poly.entity_id
_entity_poly.type
_entity_poly.pdbx_seq_one_letter_code
_entity_poly.pdbx_strand_id
1 'polypeptide(L)'
;MSWENITSAFTRYSKISSYTPSTSPMTWDPKGKQLQWETYSKSVKQKSILLWHFNYILGVHIAYTSSIVYFVVQQLYGYGPKREFMNVVILLIRAILNWIGSVMHIMIILYGREAVHGWNGVRAVEAILTSSMVSTKPKKYPLKQALSKSAKSFNGQKLFLLTIVIMLSIYPVLLIISDMALSLDGVSTVVQDISTSYKLPTPLLILLHIMRFYIMSCNSIQICSTFLFVVLSFISLLLMGKNIFMIFIKEARGLKQIVAESRGQFYYKAKFSNSQIMYFNEELGKWAL
;
A
#
# COMPACT_ATOMS: atom_id res chain seq x y z
N MET A 1 -11.12 9.31 3.63
CA MET A 1 -9.65 9.42 3.52
C MET A 1 -9.35 10.33 2.37
N SER A 2 -8.61 11.41 2.58
CA SER A 2 -8.24 12.34 1.51
C SER A 2 -6.91 11.93 0.86
N TRP A 3 -6.70 12.37 -0.39
CA TRP A 3 -5.44 12.15 -1.10
C TRP A 3 -4.23 12.80 -0.40
N GLU A 4 -4.45 13.93 0.26
CA GLU A 4 -3.43 14.60 1.07
C GLU A 4 -2.93 13.74 2.23
N ASN A 5 -3.82 12.97 2.85
CA ASN A 5 -3.45 12.05 3.93
C ASN A 5 -2.55 10.92 3.41
N ILE A 6 -2.90 10.32 2.25
CA ILE A 6 -2.10 9.28 1.60
C ILE A 6 -0.73 9.82 1.18
N THR A 7 -0.71 10.98 0.52
CA THR A 7 0.53 11.68 0.13
C THR A 7 1.42 11.95 1.34
N SER A 8 0.83 12.39 2.45
CA SER A 8 1.57 12.64 3.70
C SER A 8 2.16 11.35 4.28
N ALA A 9 1.43 10.25 4.22
CA ALA A 9 1.89 8.95 4.71
C ALA A 9 3.04 8.39 3.86
N PHE A 10 2.90 8.40 2.53
CA PHE A 10 3.97 8.01 1.61
C PHE A 10 5.21 8.90 1.73
N THR A 11 5.03 10.21 1.90
CA THR A 11 6.15 11.13 2.12
C THR A 11 6.87 10.83 3.43
N ARG A 12 6.13 10.51 4.49
CA ARG A 12 6.72 10.10 5.78
C ARG A 12 7.47 8.78 5.64
N TYR A 13 6.88 7.79 4.98
CA TYR A 13 7.52 6.51 4.66
C TYR A 13 8.83 6.73 3.90
N SER A 14 8.80 7.49 2.79
CA SER A 14 10.00 7.79 1.99
C SER A 14 11.10 8.47 2.80
N LYS A 15 10.74 9.42 3.68
CA LYS A 15 11.69 10.06 4.58
C LYS A 15 12.34 9.05 5.53
N ILE A 16 11.56 8.14 6.11
CA ILE A 16 12.10 7.10 7.01
C ILE A 16 13.01 6.14 6.23
N SER A 17 12.56 5.63 5.07
CA SER A 17 13.35 4.73 4.23
C SER A 17 14.64 5.37 3.74
N SER A 18 14.69 6.70 3.58
CA SER A 18 15.93 7.40 3.18
C SER A 18 17.06 7.36 4.21
N TYR A 19 16.76 7.07 5.48
CA TYR A 19 17.79 6.85 6.50
C TYR A 19 18.40 5.46 6.45
N THR A 20 17.81 4.53 5.70
CA THR A 20 18.37 3.19 5.53
C THR A 20 19.35 3.20 4.35
N PRO A 21 20.49 2.50 4.45
CA PRO A 21 21.47 2.43 3.37
C PRO A 21 20.96 1.66 2.14
N SER A 22 19.82 1.00 2.26
CA SER A 22 19.30 0.01 1.32
C SER A 22 17.86 0.35 0.94
N THR A 23 17.67 0.87 -0.28
CA THR A 23 16.37 1.33 -0.77
C THR A 23 15.84 0.45 -1.89
N SER A 24 14.54 0.13 -1.84
CA SER A 24 13.84 -0.55 -2.93
C SER A 24 13.90 0.28 -4.22
N PRO A 25 13.95 -0.36 -5.42
CA PRO A 25 13.86 0.35 -6.70
C PRO A 25 12.50 1.03 -6.91
N MET A 26 11.46 0.61 -6.19
CA MET A 26 10.14 1.23 -6.20
C MET A 26 10.04 2.25 -5.08
N THR A 27 10.14 3.54 -5.42
CA THR A 27 10.20 4.64 -4.44
C THR A 27 9.03 5.61 -4.61
N TRP A 28 8.75 6.38 -3.56
CA TRP A 28 7.81 7.48 -3.61
C TRP A 28 8.53 8.78 -3.91
N ASP A 29 8.08 9.51 -4.92
CA ASP A 29 8.51 10.87 -5.21
C ASP A 29 7.58 11.88 -4.53
N PRO A 30 8.04 12.59 -3.48
CA PRO A 30 7.21 13.57 -2.78
C PRO A 30 6.90 14.82 -3.62
N LYS A 31 7.74 15.16 -4.61
CA LYS A 31 7.56 16.36 -5.45
C LYS A 31 6.49 16.13 -6.51
N GLY A 32 6.66 15.09 -7.32
CA GLY A 32 5.65 14.64 -8.28
C GLY A 32 4.43 14.02 -7.61
N LYS A 33 4.51 13.77 -6.28
CA LYS A 33 3.57 12.98 -5.52
C LYS A 33 3.26 11.71 -6.30
N GLN A 34 4.21 10.87 -6.69
CA GLN A 34 3.91 9.69 -7.52
C GLN A 34 4.86 8.56 -7.19
N LEU A 35 4.51 7.33 -7.59
CA LEU A 35 5.46 6.24 -7.50
C LEU A 35 6.47 6.36 -8.65
N GLN A 36 7.72 6.06 -8.37
CA GLN A 36 8.80 6.05 -9.35
C GLN A 36 9.50 4.69 -9.34
N TRP A 37 9.85 4.24 -10.54
CA TRP A 37 10.70 3.08 -10.74
C TRP A 37 12.12 3.56 -11.04
N GLU A 38 13.04 3.28 -10.13
CA GLU A 38 14.45 3.62 -10.29
C GLU A 38 15.20 2.42 -10.87
N THR A 39 15.65 2.57 -12.12
CA THR A 39 16.48 1.53 -12.75
C THR A 39 17.92 1.62 -12.24
N TYR A 40 18.51 0.48 -11.89
CA TYR A 40 19.88 0.37 -11.40
C TYR A 40 20.89 1.14 -12.27
N SER A 41 20.81 1.01 -13.60
CA SER A 41 21.79 1.62 -14.52
C SER A 41 21.72 3.14 -14.65
N LYS A 42 20.64 3.79 -14.18
CA LYS A 42 20.38 5.22 -14.41
C LYS A 42 20.13 6.01 -13.12
N SER A 43 20.04 5.36 -11.97
CA SER A 43 19.74 6.03 -10.70
C SER A 43 21.00 6.45 -9.96
N VAL A 44 20.98 7.66 -9.39
CA VAL A 44 21.97 8.13 -8.40
C VAL A 44 22.01 7.20 -7.18
N LYS A 45 20.93 6.44 -6.92
CA LYS A 45 20.81 5.45 -5.83
C LYS A 45 21.23 4.04 -6.23
N GLN A 46 21.95 3.86 -7.35
CA GLN A 46 22.43 2.57 -7.86
C GLN A 46 23.00 1.66 -6.75
N LYS A 47 23.92 2.19 -5.93
CA LYS A 47 24.54 1.43 -4.83
C LYS A 47 23.53 0.98 -3.76
N SER A 48 22.56 1.83 -3.44
CA SER A 48 21.55 1.52 -2.43
C SER A 48 20.55 0.46 -2.91
N ILE A 49 20.17 0.52 -4.19
CA ILE A 49 19.32 -0.49 -4.84
C ILE A 49 20.07 -1.83 -4.94
N LEU A 50 21.35 -1.82 -5.30
CA LEU A 50 22.15 -3.04 -5.32
C LEU A 50 22.27 -3.66 -3.92
N LEU A 51 22.52 -2.82 -2.90
CA LEU A 51 22.57 -3.27 -1.52
C LEU A 51 21.21 -3.82 -1.05
N TRP A 52 20.10 -3.30 -1.56
CA TRP A 52 18.76 -3.86 -1.33
C TRP A 52 18.60 -5.27 -1.87
N HIS A 53 18.99 -5.52 -3.13
CA HIS A 53 18.98 -6.87 -3.68
C HIS A 53 19.94 -7.81 -2.92
N PHE A 54 21.14 -7.33 -2.62
CA PHE A 54 22.13 -8.11 -1.89
C PHE A 54 21.63 -8.51 -0.50
N ASN A 55 21.10 -7.55 0.27
CA ASN A 55 20.55 -7.81 1.60
C ASN A 55 19.37 -8.78 1.56
N TYR A 56 18.51 -8.67 0.56
CA TYR A 56 17.41 -9.62 0.38
C TYR A 56 17.94 -11.01 0.05
N ILE A 57 18.79 -11.15 -0.96
CA ILE A 57 19.30 -12.46 -1.40
C ILE A 57 20.11 -13.13 -0.29
N LEU A 58 21.10 -12.44 0.26
CA LEU A 58 21.98 -13.02 1.26
C LEU A 58 21.28 -13.18 2.62
N GLY A 59 20.61 -12.13 3.09
CA GLY A 59 20.00 -12.11 4.42
C GLY A 59 18.68 -12.88 4.48
N VAL A 60 17.71 -12.49 3.65
CA VAL A 60 16.34 -13.02 3.70
C VAL A 60 16.26 -14.40 3.03
N HIS A 61 16.72 -14.53 1.78
CA HIS A 61 16.57 -15.76 1.00
C HIS A 61 17.52 -16.86 1.44
N ILE A 62 18.81 -16.58 1.60
CA ILE A 62 19.80 -17.62 1.92
C ILE A 62 19.90 -17.82 3.42
N ALA A 63 20.41 -16.84 4.17
CA ALA A 63 20.79 -17.04 5.57
C ALA A 63 19.59 -17.37 6.46
N TYR A 64 18.53 -16.54 6.39
CA TYR A 64 17.37 -16.72 7.26
C TYR A 64 16.56 -17.98 6.89
N THR A 65 16.25 -18.20 5.61
CA THR A 65 15.55 -19.42 5.17
C THR A 65 16.33 -20.69 5.52
N SER A 66 17.65 -20.71 5.29
CA SER A 66 18.47 -21.89 5.65
C SER A 66 18.45 -22.13 7.16
N SER A 67 18.48 -21.07 7.98
CA SER A 67 18.38 -21.21 9.43
C SER A 67 17.01 -21.75 9.90
N ILE A 68 15.92 -21.37 9.21
CA ILE A 68 14.58 -21.91 9.49
C ILE A 68 14.52 -23.39 9.09
N VAL A 69 15.01 -23.74 7.90
CA VAL A 69 15.02 -25.13 7.43
C VAL A 69 15.85 -25.99 8.38
N TYR A 70 17.03 -25.51 8.78
CA TYR A 70 17.87 -26.16 9.77
C TYR A 70 17.11 -26.39 11.08
N PHE A 71 16.46 -25.35 11.61
CA PHE A 71 15.65 -25.44 12.82
C PHE A 71 14.51 -26.47 12.69
N VAL A 72 13.76 -26.46 11.59
CA VAL A 72 12.65 -27.39 11.36
C VAL A 72 13.14 -28.83 11.30
N VAL A 73 14.23 -29.09 10.57
CA VAL A 73 14.87 -30.41 10.52
C VAL A 73 15.31 -30.84 11.92
N GLN A 74 15.91 -29.94 12.69
CA GLN A 74 16.34 -30.23 14.05
C GLN A 74 15.18 -30.66 14.95
N GLN A 75 14.04 -29.96 14.88
CA GLN A 75 12.86 -30.31 15.69
C GLN A 75 12.17 -31.59 15.22
N LEU A 76 12.14 -31.87 13.91
CA LEU A 76 11.50 -33.07 13.36
C LEU A 76 12.28 -34.35 13.68
N TYR A 77 13.60 -34.30 13.58
CA TYR A 77 14.46 -35.47 13.80
C TYR A 77 15.02 -35.57 15.22
N GLY A 78 14.76 -34.57 16.07
CA GLY A 78 15.20 -34.57 17.47
C GLY A 78 16.71 -34.35 17.66
N TYR A 79 17.41 -33.80 16.66
CA TYR A 79 18.85 -33.52 16.72
C TYR A 79 19.15 -32.23 17.50
N GLY A 80 18.68 -32.10 18.74
CA GLY A 80 18.94 -30.90 19.54
C GLY A 80 18.02 -30.74 20.75
N PRO A 81 18.18 -29.65 21.52
CA PRO A 81 17.29 -29.35 22.63
C PRO A 81 15.87 -29.11 22.09
N LYS A 82 14.90 -29.86 22.61
CA LYS A 82 13.48 -29.63 22.32
C LYS A 82 13.12 -28.22 22.77
N ARG A 83 12.62 -27.41 21.84
CA ARG A 83 12.12 -26.07 22.18
C ARG A 83 10.70 -26.17 22.70
N GLU A 84 10.34 -25.25 23.57
CA GLU A 84 8.96 -25.06 24.00
C GLU A 84 8.05 -24.81 22.78
N PHE A 85 6.82 -25.33 22.84
CA PHE A 85 5.85 -25.22 21.75
C PHE A 85 5.64 -23.77 21.28
N MET A 86 5.56 -22.81 22.20
CA MET A 86 5.38 -21.40 21.87
C MET A 86 6.53 -20.83 21.03
N ASN A 87 7.77 -21.26 21.29
CA ASN A 87 8.93 -20.82 20.52
C ASN A 87 8.89 -21.36 19.09
N VAL A 88 8.44 -22.61 18.93
CA VAL A 88 8.23 -23.23 17.60
C VAL A 88 7.16 -22.45 16.83
N VAL A 89 6.03 -22.13 17.47
CA VAL A 89 4.96 -21.35 16.84
C VAL A 89 5.45 -19.96 16.39
N ILE A 90 6.19 -19.25 17.24
CA ILE A 90 6.76 -17.94 16.91
C ILE A 90 7.70 -18.05 15.70
N LEU A 91 8.56 -19.08 15.66
CA LEU A 91 9.47 -19.33 14.53
C LEU A 91 8.73 -19.67 13.23
N LEU A 92 7.63 -20.41 13.30
CA LEU A 92 6.80 -20.70 12.12
C LEU A 92 6.11 -19.45 11.58
N ILE A 93 5.55 -18.60 12.47
CA ILE A 93 4.98 -17.31 12.05
C ILE A 93 6.05 -16.46 11.35
N ARG A 94 7.27 -16.44 11.87
CA ARG A 94 8.41 -15.76 11.25
C ARG A 94 8.78 -16.34 9.90
N ALA A 95 8.77 -17.66 9.76
CA ALA A 95 9.01 -18.32 8.49
C ALA A 95 7.99 -17.88 7.43
N ILE A 96 6.71 -17.77 7.80
CA ILE A 96 5.65 -17.27 6.92
C ILE A 96 5.89 -15.81 6.55
N LEU A 97 6.22 -14.94 7.51
CA LEU A 97 6.53 -13.54 7.23
C LEU A 97 7.76 -13.38 6.33
N ASN A 98 8.80 -14.18 6.54
CA ASN A 98 10.00 -14.23 5.70
C ASN A 98 9.65 -14.66 4.28
N TRP A 99 8.84 -15.71 4.15
CA TRP A 99 8.34 -16.17 2.86
C TRP A 99 7.57 -15.09 2.11
N ILE A 100 6.65 -14.38 2.80
CA ILE A 100 5.92 -13.25 2.22
C ILE A 100 6.90 -12.15 1.77
N GLY A 101 7.89 -11.80 2.59
CA GLY A 101 8.94 -10.84 2.23
C GLY A 101 9.73 -11.26 0.98
N SER A 102 10.13 -12.52 0.91
CA SER A 102 10.81 -13.12 -0.24
C SER A 102 9.97 -13.04 -1.52
N VAL A 103 8.69 -13.43 -1.44
CA VAL A 103 7.75 -13.34 -2.57
C VAL A 103 7.59 -11.88 -3.01
N MET A 104 7.43 -10.95 -2.07
CA MET A 104 7.30 -9.53 -2.39
C MET A 104 8.57 -8.96 -3.05
N HIS A 105 9.76 -9.36 -2.61
CA HIS A 105 11.02 -8.99 -3.27
C HIS A 105 11.05 -9.44 -4.73
N ILE A 106 10.67 -10.70 -5.00
CA ILE A 106 10.60 -11.25 -6.35
C ILE A 106 9.55 -10.51 -7.19
N MET A 107 8.37 -10.25 -6.63
CA MET A 107 7.30 -9.51 -7.31
C MET A 107 7.73 -8.07 -7.67
N ILE A 108 8.47 -7.40 -6.79
CA ILE A 108 9.01 -6.06 -7.08
C ILE A 108 10.04 -6.14 -8.22
N ILE A 109 10.90 -7.16 -8.25
CA ILE A 109 11.87 -7.32 -9.34
C ILE A 109 11.18 -7.55 -10.68
N LEU A 110 10.22 -8.47 -10.73
CA LEU A 110 9.61 -8.92 -11.98
C LEU A 110 8.55 -7.95 -12.51
N TYR A 111 7.78 -7.32 -11.62
CA TYR A 111 6.58 -6.55 -11.98
C TYR A 111 6.58 -5.14 -11.40
N GLY A 112 7.62 -4.73 -10.67
CA GLY A 112 7.60 -3.45 -9.96
C GLY A 112 7.50 -2.24 -10.90
N ARG A 113 8.12 -2.31 -12.08
CA ARG A 113 8.04 -1.23 -13.08
C ARG A 113 6.61 -1.07 -13.60
N GLU A 114 5.98 -2.15 -13.99
CA GLU A 114 4.62 -2.22 -14.51
C GLU A 114 3.62 -1.82 -13.42
N ALA A 115 3.85 -2.26 -12.17
CA ALA A 115 3.04 -1.86 -11.02
C ALA A 115 3.09 -0.35 -10.76
N VAL A 116 4.27 0.28 -10.87
CA VAL A 116 4.41 1.74 -10.79
C VAL A 116 3.63 2.42 -11.91
N HIS A 117 3.77 1.97 -13.15
CA HIS A 117 3.03 2.52 -14.28
C HIS A 117 1.52 2.37 -14.12
N GLY A 118 1.04 1.19 -13.70
CA GLY A 118 -0.36 0.91 -13.46
C GLY A 118 -0.93 1.80 -12.36
N TRP A 119 -0.24 1.91 -11.22
CA TRP A 119 -0.66 2.76 -10.11
C TRP A 119 -0.74 4.24 -10.50
N ASN A 120 0.28 4.75 -11.21
CA ASN A 120 0.30 6.13 -11.69
C ASN A 120 -0.79 6.37 -12.76
N GLY A 121 -1.07 5.38 -13.61
CA GLY A 121 -2.11 5.44 -14.64
C GLY A 121 -3.51 5.54 -14.04
N VAL A 122 -3.85 4.67 -13.07
CA VAL A 122 -5.14 4.72 -12.34
C VAL A 122 -5.35 6.10 -11.71
N ARG A 123 -4.28 6.67 -11.16
CA ARG A 123 -4.34 8.01 -10.58
C ARG A 123 -4.53 9.11 -11.61
N ALA A 124 -3.87 9.02 -12.76
CA ALA A 124 -4.09 9.98 -13.84
C ALA A 124 -5.56 9.98 -14.29
N VAL A 125 -6.17 8.80 -14.41
CA VAL A 125 -7.60 8.65 -14.70
C VAL A 125 -8.46 9.29 -13.61
N GLU A 126 -8.19 9.03 -12.33
CA GLU A 126 -8.89 9.66 -11.22
C GLU A 126 -8.82 11.20 -11.29
N ALA A 127 -7.64 11.75 -11.59
CA ALA A 127 -7.43 13.19 -11.70
C ALA A 127 -8.24 13.81 -12.85
N ILE A 128 -8.29 13.14 -14.01
CA ILE A 128 -9.07 13.58 -15.19
C ILE A 128 -10.58 13.53 -14.88
N LEU A 129 -11.07 12.45 -14.28
CA LEU A 129 -12.48 12.31 -13.92
C LEU A 129 -12.90 13.36 -12.89
N THR A 130 -12.03 13.63 -11.91
CA THR A 130 -12.31 14.63 -10.88
C THR A 130 -12.32 16.05 -11.46
N SER A 131 -11.41 16.39 -12.38
CA SER A 131 -11.37 17.71 -13.01
C SER A 131 -12.55 17.95 -13.95
N SER A 132 -12.99 16.93 -14.70
CA SER A 132 -14.19 16.98 -15.55
C SER A 132 -15.45 17.33 -14.76
N MET A 133 -15.62 16.75 -13.56
CA MET A 133 -16.74 17.06 -12.67
C MET A 133 -16.74 18.49 -12.13
N VAL A 134 -15.57 19.12 -12.02
CA VAL A 134 -15.45 20.53 -11.60
C VAL A 134 -15.83 21.45 -12.75
N SER A 135 -15.45 21.10 -13.99
CA SER A 135 -15.74 21.89 -15.18
C SER A 135 -17.22 21.91 -15.60
N THR A 136 -17.97 20.83 -15.31
CA THR A 136 -19.40 20.70 -15.66
C THR A 136 -20.37 21.41 -14.71
N LYS A 137 -19.89 22.06 -13.63
CA LYS A 137 -20.76 22.90 -12.81
C LYS A 137 -21.06 24.21 -13.53
N PRO A 138 -22.33 24.56 -13.79
CA PRO A 138 -22.67 25.88 -14.33
C PRO A 138 -22.15 26.95 -13.38
N LYS A 139 -21.56 28.01 -13.93
CA LYS A 139 -21.09 29.21 -13.21
C LYS A 139 -22.22 29.77 -12.33
N LYS A 140 -22.36 29.29 -11.10
CA LYS A 140 -23.20 29.89 -10.07
C LYS A 140 -22.30 30.71 -9.16
N TYR A 141 -22.53 32.02 -9.25
CA TYR A 141 -22.14 33.15 -8.40
C TYR A 141 -21.06 32.96 -7.31
N PRO A 142 -20.12 33.92 -7.17
CA PRO A 142 -19.13 33.93 -6.11
C PRO A 142 -19.79 34.33 -4.79
N LEU A 143 -20.50 33.41 -4.13
CA LEU A 143 -21.12 33.69 -2.84
C LEU A 143 -21.01 32.48 -1.91
N LYS A 144 -19.79 32.28 -1.38
CA LYS A 144 -19.44 31.70 -0.06
C LYS A 144 -17.98 31.22 -0.06
N GLN A 145 -17.03 32.13 -0.27
CA GLN A 145 -15.61 31.89 0.01
C GLN A 145 -15.17 32.52 1.35
N ALA A 146 -16.12 32.87 2.23
CA ALA A 146 -15.85 33.58 3.48
C ALA A 146 -16.13 32.75 4.76
N LEU A 147 -16.53 31.48 4.67
CA LEU A 147 -17.02 30.73 5.84
C LEU A 147 -16.44 29.32 6.02
N SER A 148 -15.28 29.02 5.42
CA SER A 148 -14.48 27.86 5.81
C SER A 148 -13.07 28.28 6.23
N LYS A 149 -12.97 29.22 7.17
CA LYS A 149 -11.97 29.09 8.25
C LYS A 149 -12.39 27.88 9.08
N SER A 150 -12.34 26.69 8.47
CA SER A 150 -12.58 25.44 9.15
C SER A 150 -11.52 25.35 10.21
N ALA A 151 -11.94 25.35 11.48
CA ALA A 151 -11.14 24.86 12.58
C ALA A 151 -10.33 23.65 12.10
N LYS A 152 -9.06 23.56 12.51
CA LYS A 152 -8.20 22.40 12.27
C LYS A 152 -8.88 21.17 12.87
N SER A 153 -9.87 20.63 12.18
CA SER A 153 -10.60 19.46 12.64
C SER A 153 -9.59 18.34 12.61
N PHE A 154 -9.48 17.68 13.75
CA PHE A 154 -8.55 16.61 13.95
C PHE A 154 -8.78 15.55 12.87
N ASN A 155 -7.84 15.44 11.94
CA ASN A 155 -7.95 14.53 10.81
C ASN A 155 -7.51 13.13 11.28
N GLY A 156 -8.41 12.44 11.96
CA GLY A 156 -8.15 11.11 12.55
C GLY A 156 -7.64 10.10 11.52
N GLN A 157 -8.04 10.21 10.25
CA GLN A 157 -7.54 9.37 9.16
C GLN A 157 -6.06 9.62 8.85
N LYS A 158 -5.62 10.89 8.88
CA LYS A 158 -4.21 11.24 8.74
C LYS A 158 -3.40 10.69 9.90
N LEU A 159 -3.91 10.86 11.12
CA LEU A 159 -3.25 10.33 12.32
C LEU A 159 -3.12 8.81 12.23
N PHE A 160 -4.20 8.10 11.89
CA PHE A 160 -4.20 6.66 11.74
C PHE A 160 -3.13 6.15 10.75
N LEU A 161 -3.06 6.74 9.55
CA LEU A 161 -2.03 6.37 8.56
C LEU A 161 -0.61 6.66 9.05
N LEU A 162 -0.39 7.80 9.69
CA LEU A 162 0.92 8.15 10.25
C LEU A 162 1.30 7.22 11.40
N THR A 163 0.34 6.81 12.23
CA THR A 163 0.56 5.82 13.29
C THR A 163 0.96 4.48 12.69
N ILE A 164 0.31 4.00 11.62
CA ILE A 164 0.72 2.77 10.92
C ILE A 164 2.16 2.88 10.43
N VAL A 165 2.51 3.99 9.76
CA VAL A 165 3.88 4.24 9.26
C VAL A 165 4.88 4.21 10.41
N ILE A 166 4.60 4.92 11.51
CA ILE A 166 5.51 5.00 12.66
C ILE A 166 5.65 3.64 13.35
N MET A 167 4.54 2.96 13.63
CA MET A 167 4.54 1.66 14.30
C MET A 167 5.32 0.62 13.49
N LEU A 168 5.05 0.49 12.18
CA LEU A 168 5.78 -0.44 11.31
C LEU A 168 7.25 -0.05 11.09
N SER A 169 7.61 1.23 11.28
CA SER A 169 9.01 1.68 11.21
C SER A 169 9.80 1.40 12.50
N ILE A 170 9.14 1.46 13.66
CA ILE A 170 9.76 1.18 14.97
C ILE A 170 9.80 -0.33 15.24
N TYR A 171 8.82 -1.07 14.72
CA TYR A 171 8.64 -2.51 14.95
C TYR A 171 9.92 -3.34 14.70
N PRO A 172 10.71 -3.14 13.63
CA PRO A 172 11.97 -3.87 13.44
C PRO A 172 12.92 -3.75 14.62
N VAL A 173 13.06 -2.56 15.21
CA VAL A 173 13.97 -2.31 16.33
C VAL A 173 13.54 -3.10 17.55
N LEU A 174 12.25 -3.05 17.88
CA LEU A 174 11.68 -3.81 19.00
C LEU A 174 11.82 -5.32 18.76
N LEU A 175 11.59 -5.77 17.53
CA LEU A 175 11.70 -7.16 17.13
C LEU A 175 13.13 -7.67 17.30
N ILE A 176 14.12 -6.94 16.76
CA ILE A 176 15.54 -7.30 16.84
C ILE A 176 16.00 -7.39 18.29
N ILE A 177 15.66 -6.40 19.13
CA ILE A 177 16.04 -6.40 20.56
C ILE A 177 15.44 -7.61 21.27
N SER A 178 14.15 -7.88 21.04
CA SER A 178 13.44 -9.00 21.65
C SER A 178 14.04 -10.34 21.23
N ASP A 179 14.39 -10.49 19.95
CA ASP A 179 14.99 -11.71 19.41
C ASP A 179 16.38 -11.97 19.93
N MET A 180 17.20 -10.92 20.02
CA MET A 180 18.56 -11.05 20.55
C MET A 180 18.52 -11.43 22.02
N ALA A 181 17.60 -10.84 22.80
CA ALA A 181 17.44 -11.13 24.23
C ALA A 181 16.91 -12.55 24.50
N LEU A 182 15.89 -12.98 23.74
CA LEU A 182 15.19 -14.25 23.98
C LEU A 182 15.68 -15.40 23.10
N SER A 183 16.55 -15.13 22.13
CA SER A 183 17.01 -16.09 21.13
C SER A 183 15.87 -16.80 20.39
N LEU A 184 14.90 -16.00 19.94
CA LEU A 184 13.69 -16.44 19.21
C LEU A 184 13.88 -16.39 17.68
N ASP A 185 15.07 -16.70 17.19
CA ASP A 185 15.36 -16.75 15.76
C ASP A 185 16.14 -18.01 15.37
N GLY A 186 15.96 -18.48 14.14
CA GLY A 186 16.64 -19.67 13.63
C GLY A 186 18.16 -19.52 13.60
N VAL A 187 18.67 -18.32 13.36
CA VAL A 187 20.12 -18.04 13.30
C VAL A 187 20.78 -18.25 14.65
N SER A 188 20.09 -17.99 15.76
CA SER A 188 20.57 -18.25 17.12
C SER A 188 20.93 -19.72 17.34
N THR A 189 20.16 -20.63 16.75
CA THR A 189 20.35 -22.07 16.89
C THR A 189 21.58 -22.50 16.09
N VAL A 190 21.74 -22.00 14.87
CA VAL A 190 22.94 -22.21 14.05
C VAL A 190 24.21 -21.69 14.76
N VAL A 191 24.16 -20.49 15.34
CA VAL A 191 25.29 -19.91 16.07
C VAL A 191 25.67 -20.75 17.29
N GLN A 192 24.68 -21.22 18.05
CA GLN A 192 24.89 -22.07 19.22
C GLN A 192 25.51 -23.42 18.83
N ASP A 193 25.01 -24.05 17.77
CA ASP A 193 25.50 -25.35 17.32
C ASP A 193 26.91 -25.26 16.72
N ILE A 194 27.23 -24.20 15.98
CA ILE A 194 28.61 -23.91 15.52
C ILE A 194 29.54 -23.68 16.71
N SER A 195 29.13 -22.83 17.66
CA SER A 195 29.95 -22.50 18.83
C SER A 195 30.29 -23.73 19.67
N THR A 196 29.30 -24.60 19.91
CA THR A 196 29.47 -25.82 20.70
C THR A 196 30.26 -26.89 19.96
N SER A 197 29.98 -27.10 18.67
CA SER A 197 30.65 -28.12 17.85
C SER A 197 32.15 -27.83 17.69
N TYR A 198 32.53 -26.58 17.46
CA TYR A 198 33.93 -26.18 17.23
C TYR A 198 34.64 -25.65 18.48
N LYS A 199 33.97 -25.60 19.64
CA LYS A 199 34.48 -25.02 20.89
C LYS A 199 35.14 -23.65 20.67
N LEU A 200 34.41 -22.75 19.99
CA LEU A 200 34.97 -21.49 19.52
C LEU A 200 35.44 -20.59 20.70
N PRO A 201 36.59 -19.89 20.55
CA PRO A 201 37.02 -18.89 21.52
C PRO A 201 36.09 -17.67 21.51
N THR A 202 36.05 -16.94 22.64
CA THR A 202 35.16 -15.79 22.87
C THR A 202 35.15 -14.74 21.74
N PRO A 203 36.29 -14.34 21.13
CA PRO A 203 36.28 -13.36 20.04
C PRO A 203 35.50 -13.84 18.80
N LEU A 204 35.61 -15.13 18.45
CA LEU A 204 34.87 -15.71 17.33
C LEU A 204 33.37 -15.84 17.65
N LEU A 205 33.02 -16.15 18.91
CA LEU A 205 31.63 -16.15 19.35
C LEU A 205 31.00 -14.74 19.27
N ILE A 206 31.71 -13.71 19.71
CA ILE A 206 31.27 -12.31 19.58
C ILE A 206 31.04 -11.96 18.11
N LEU A 207 31.96 -12.34 17.22
CA LEU A 207 31.82 -12.12 15.78
C LEU A 207 30.56 -12.80 15.21
N LEU A 208 30.27 -14.04 15.60
CA LEU A 208 29.05 -14.74 15.19
C LEU A 208 27.77 -14.02 15.67
N HIS A 209 27.76 -13.49 16.89
CA HIS A 209 26.63 -12.71 17.40
C HIS A 209 26.46 -11.36 16.68
N ILE A 210 27.55 -10.71 16.27
CA ILE A 210 27.50 -9.51 15.43
C ILE A 210 26.91 -9.85 14.06
N MET A 211 27.33 -10.95 13.44
CA MET A 211 26.77 -11.43 12.17
C MET A 211 25.29 -11.78 12.30
N ARG A 212 24.88 -12.47 13.37
CA ARG A 212 23.47 -12.74 13.70
C ARG A 212 22.67 -11.45 13.80
N PHE A 213 23.16 -10.46 14.57
CA PHE A 213 22.51 -9.16 14.72
C PHE A 213 22.34 -8.46 13.36
N TYR A 214 23.37 -8.50 12.50
CA TYR A 214 23.31 -7.93 11.16
C TYR A 214 22.26 -8.60 10.28
N ILE A 215 22.26 -9.93 10.19
CA ILE A 215 21.28 -10.71 9.40
C ILE A 215 19.85 -10.41 9.89
N MET A 216 19.64 -10.42 11.20
CA MET A 216 18.35 -10.12 11.82
C MET A 216 17.88 -8.70 11.54
N SER A 217 18.80 -7.73 11.59
CA SER A 217 18.52 -6.33 11.32
C SER A 217 18.12 -6.11 9.86
N CYS A 218 18.92 -6.64 8.93
CA CYS A 218 18.60 -6.62 7.52
C CYS A 218 17.23 -7.25 7.26
N ASN A 219 16.99 -8.46 7.76
CA ASN A 219 15.74 -9.17 7.51
C ASN A 219 14.52 -8.37 8.00
N SER A 220 14.55 -7.96 9.27
CA SER A 220 13.43 -7.27 9.93
C SER A 220 13.12 -5.92 9.27
N ILE A 221 14.16 -5.12 8.97
CA ILE A 221 13.99 -3.80 8.34
C ILE A 221 13.42 -3.97 6.93
N GLN A 222 13.96 -4.92 6.14
CA GLN A 222 13.52 -5.12 4.76
C GLN A 222 12.08 -5.60 4.67
N ILE A 223 11.71 -6.64 5.44
CA ILE A 223 10.34 -7.16 5.46
C ILE A 223 9.35 -6.09 5.90
N CYS A 224 9.64 -5.36 6.98
CA CYS A 224 8.72 -4.34 7.49
C CYS A 224 8.57 -3.15 6.54
N SER A 225 9.67 -2.70 5.92
CA SER A 225 9.64 -1.63 4.92
C SER A 225 8.81 -2.04 3.70
N THR A 226 9.02 -3.24 3.18
CA THR A 226 8.24 -3.79 2.06
C THR A 226 6.77 -3.96 2.43
N PHE A 227 6.46 -4.49 3.62
CA PHE A 227 5.09 -4.65 4.08
C PHE A 227 4.39 -3.30 4.25
N LEU A 228 5.05 -2.32 4.85
CA LEU A 228 4.54 -0.96 4.98
C LEU A 228 4.23 -0.33 3.61
N PHE A 229 5.12 -0.51 2.64
CA PHE A 229 4.89 -0.03 1.28
C PHE A 229 3.67 -0.68 0.62
N VAL A 230 3.50 -2.00 0.78
CA VAL A 230 2.34 -2.74 0.26
C VAL A 230 1.04 -2.24 0.90
N VAL A 231 1.00 -2.08 2.23
CA VAL A 231 -0.17 -1.59 2.95
C VAL A 231 -0.56 -0.19 2.47
N LEU A 232 0.40 0.73 2.35
CA LEU A 232 0.13 2.08 1.85
C LEU A 232 -0.38 2.07 0.40
N SER A 233 0.23 1.25 -0.45
CA SER A 233 -0.18 1.09 -1.86
C SER A 233 -1.59 0.53 -1.97
N PHE A 234 -1.92 -0.48 -1.15
CA PHE A 234 -3.25 -1.08 -1.11
C PHE A 234 -4.32 -0.08 -0.65
N ILE A 235 -4.10 0.61 0.47
CA ILE A 235 -5.04 1.63 0.96
C ILE A 235 -5.22 2.75 -0.08
N SER A 236 -4.14 3.14 -0.75
CA SER A 236 -4.19 4.13 -1.82
C SER A 236 -5.03 3.67 -3.00
N LEU A 237 -4.85 2.43 -3.46
CA LEU A 237 -5.63 1.86 -4.57
C LEU A 237 -7.12 1.75 -4.22
N LEU A 238 -7.45 1.31 -2.99
CA LEU A 238 -8.82 1.28 -2.52
C LEU A 238 -9.47 2.66 -2.52
N LEU A 239 -8.71 3.69 -2.13
CA LEU A 239 -9.20 5.07 -2.15
C LEU A 239 -9.46 5.56 -3.58
N MET A 240 -8.51 5.33 -4.50
CA MET A 240 -8.67 5.68 -5.91
C MET A 240 -9.89 4.97 -6.51
N GLY A 241 -10.01 3.66 -6.28
CA GLY A 241 -11.15 2.86 -6.74
C GLY A 241 -12.47 3.43 -6.22
N LYS A 242 -12.57 3.70 -4.92
CA LYS A 242 -13.75 4.33 -4.31
C LYS A 242 -14.12 5.65 -5.02
N ASN A 243 -13.14 6.52 -5.25
CA ASN A 243 -13.39 7.83 -5.85
C ASN A 243 -13.89 7.70 -7.30
N ILE A 244 -13.26 6.83 -8.09
CA ILE A 244 -13.67 6.51 -9.46
C ILE A 244 -15.11 5.96 -9.48
N PHE A 245 -15.42 4.97 -8.63
CA PHE A 245 -16.78 4.41 -8.54
C PHE A 245 -17.82 5.46 -8.13
N MET A 246 -17.50 6.34 -7.19
CA MET A 246 -18.39 7.42 -6.77
C MET A 246 -18.70 8.40 -7.91
N ILE A 247 -17.71 8.70 -8.76
CA ILE A 247 -17.88 9.53 -9.95
C ILE A 247 -18.86 8.85 -10.91
N PHE A 248 -18.62 7.58 -11.27
CA PHE A 248 -19.50 6.84 -12.17
C PHE A 248 -20.94 6.73 -11.66
N ILE A 249 -21.14 6.46 -10.37
CA ILE A 249 -22.48 6.38 -9.77
C ILE A 249 -23.20 7.74 -9.91
N LYS A 250 -22.49 8.84 -9.71
CA LYS A 250 -23.07 10.19 -9.81
C LYS A 250 -23.44 10.52 -11.25
N GLU A 251 -22.60 10.20 -12.23
CA GLU A 251 -22.91 10.38 -13.65
C GLU A 251 -24.11 9.53 -14.08
N ALA A 252 -24.15 8.25 -13.65
CA ALA A 252 -25.28 7.37 -13.93
C ALA A 252 -26.60 7.90 -13.35
N ARG A 253 -26.59 8.50 -12.16
CA ARG A 253 -27.76 9.16 -11.58
C ARG A 253 -28.17 10.41 -12.37
N GLY A 254 -27.20 11.22 -12.80
CA GLY A 254 -27.46 12.39 -13.64
C GLY A 254 -28.13 12.02 -14.97
N LEU A 255 -27.64 10.96 -15.62
CA LEU A 255 -28.24 10.43 -16.85
C LEU A 255 -29.67 9.93 -16.62
N LYS A 256 -29.92 9.19 -15.52
CA LYS A 256 -31.28 8.74 -15.17
C LYS A 256 -32.24 9.93 -14.98
N GLN A 257 -31.78 11.01 -14.35
CA GLN A 257 -32.59 12.21 -14.15
C GLN A 257 -32.91 12.91 -15.49
N ILE A 258 -31.90 13.09 -16.36
CA ILE A 258 -32.11 13.69 -17.69
C ILE A 258 -33.10 12.86 -18.53
N VAL A 259 -33.00 11.54 -18.48
CA VAL A 259 -33.93 10.63 -19.17
C VAL A 259 -35.34 10.74 -18.59
N ALA A 260 -35.49 10.83 -17.27
CA ALA A 260 -36.78 11.01 -16.62
C ALA A 260 -37.43 12.36 -16.97
N GLU A 261 -36.65 13.45 -16.96
CA GLU A 261 -37.11 14.79 -17.37
C GLU A 261 -37.53 14.83 -18.84
N SER A 262 -36.73 14.20 -19.72
CA SER A 262 -37.04 14.09 -21.15
C SER A 262 -38.35 13.33 -21.36
N ARG A 263 -38.53 12.18 -20.71
CA ARG A 263 -39.79 11.40 -20.78
C ARG A 263 -40.98 12.20 -20.25
N GLY A 264 -40.81 12.95 -19.16
CA GLY A 264 -41.83 13.86 -18.64
C GLY A 264 -42.23 14.91 -19.67
N GLN A 265 -41.26 15.60 -20.29
CA GLN A 265 -41.52 16.59 -21.34
C GLN A 265 -42.24 15.99 -22.55
N PHE A 266 -41.85 14.80 -23.00
CA PHE A 266 -42.55 14.07 -24.07
C PHE A 266 -44.01 13.78 -23.69
N TYR A 267 -44.27 13.36 -22.45
CA TYR A 267 -45.62 13.09 -21.96
C TYR A 267 -46.48 14.35 -21.92
N TYR A 268 -45.96 15.48 -21.42
CA TYR A 268 -46.67 16.76 -21.43
C TYR A 268 -46.97 17.23 -22.86
N LYS A 269 -46.00 17.13 -23.78
CA LYS A 269 -46.18 17.51 -25.19
C LYS A 269 -47.23 16.66 -25.89
N ALA A 270 -47.23 15.34 -25.67
CA ALA A 270 -48.24 14.44 -26.22
C ALA A 270 -49.65 14.71 -25.66
N LYS A 271 -49.76 14.95 -24.35
CA LYS A 271 -51.05 15.29 -23.72
C LYS A 271 -51.62 16.60 -24.25
N PHE A 272 -50.79 17.63 -24.42
CA PHE A 272 -51.21 18.93 -24.94
C PHE A 272 -51.67 18.84 -26.41
N SER A 273 -50.99 18.02 -27.23
CA SER A 273 -51.40 17.74 -28.61
C SER A 273 -52.76 17.05 -28.67
N ASN A 274 -53.02 16.06 -27.81
CA ASN A 274 -54.31 15.37 -27.77
C ASN A 274 -55.45 16.27 -27.29
N SER A 275 -55.21 17.16 -26.32
CA SER A 275 -56.23 18.14 -25.93
C SER A 275 -56.56 19.12 -27.05
N GLN A 276 -55.57 19.59 -27.82
CA GLN A 276 -55.83 20.49 -28.95
C GLN A 276 -56.65 19.80 -30.07
N ILE A 277 -56.37 18.53 -30.36
CA ILE A 277 -57.15 17.74 -31.32
C ILE A 277 -58.60 17.56 -30.83
N MET A 278 -58.80 17.35 -29.52
CA MET A 278 -60.13 17.19 -28.95
C MET A 278 -60.96 18.47 -29.06
N TYR A 279 -60.38 19.63 -28.73
CA TYR A 279 -61.02 20.94 -28.91
C TYR A 279 -61.35 21.23 -30.39
N PHE A 280 -60.45 20.88 -31.31
CA PHE A 280 -60.67 21.10 -32.74
C PHE A 280 -61.82 20.25 -33.31
N ASN A 281 -61.93 18.99 -32.87
CA ASN A 281 -63.05 18.12 -33.25
C ASN A 281 -64.39 18.58 -32.65
N GLU A 282 -64.38 19.15 -31.44
CA GLU A 282 -65.58 19.66 -30.79
C GLU A 282 -66.08 20.97 -31.44
N GLU A 283 -65.18 21.84 -31.93
CA GLU A 283 -65.56 22.97 -32.76
C GLU A 283 -66.10 22.53 -34.13
N LEU A 284 -65.44 21.61 -34.83
CA LEU A 284 -65.92 21.10 -36.12
C LEU A 284 -67.31 20.46 -36.04
N GLY A 285 -67.62 19.76 -34.94
CA GLY A 285 -68.95 19.20 -34.71
C GLY A 285 -70.06 20.24 -34.57
N LYS A 286 -69.74 21.47 -34.12
CA LYS A 286 -70.72 22.57 -34.01
C LYS A 286 -71.04 23.23 -35.35
N TRP A 287 -70.16 23.11 -36.34
CA TRP A 287 -70.37 23.64 -37.69
C TRP A 287 -71.07 22.65 -38.64
N ALA A 288 -71.18 21.38 -38.24
CA ALA A 288 -71.77 20.31 -39.03
C ALA A 288 -73.26 20.03 -38.72
N LEU A 289 -73.89 20.85 -37.87
CA LEU A 289 -75.32 20.84 -37.53
C LEU A 289 -75.98 22.14 -38.02
#